data_AF-A0A948QAU3-F1
#
_entry.id   AF-A0A948QAU3-F1
#
_cell.length_a   1.000
_cell.length_b   1.000
_cell.length_c   1.000
_cell.angle_alpha   90.00
_cell.angle_beta   90.00
_cell.angle_gamma   90.00
#
_symmetry.space_group_name_H-M   'P 1'
#
loop_
_entity.id
_entity.type
_entity.pdbx_description
1 polymer ?
#
loop_
_entity_poly.entity_id
_entity_poly.type
_entity_poly.pdbx_seq_one_letter_code
_entity_poly.pdbx_strand_id
1 'polypeptide(L)'
;MLSGGFFYYSSWHIISEKFLPITKKQKLKALKWFIKRHFVTTIGQTEEIYYRQKMKMLPRDRYFQEISSRISILSFGGPLYLAGLVAGFSEKNLVLLDELGDFMGLAYHLKGDELNLLPSSEKWG
;
A
#
# COMPACT_ATOMS: atom_id res chain seq x y z
N MET A 1 9.35 -16.92 -7.79
CA MET A 1 10.16 -15.68 -7.90
C MET A 1 9.97 -14.96 -9.23
N LEU A 2 10.09 -15.62 -10.40
CA LEU A 2 9.94 -14.98 -11.72
C LEU A 2 8.58 -14.29 -11.96
N SER A 3 7.47 -14.88 -11.49
CA SER A 3 6.12 -14.32 -11.63
C SER A 3 5.92 -13.00 -10.86
N GLY A 4 6.52 -12.87 -9.67
CA GLY A 4 6.45 -11.64 -8.87
C GLY A 4 7.21 -10.48 -9.51
N GLY A 5 8.40 -10.74 -10.07
CA GLY A 5 9.17 -9.75 -10.82
C GLY A 5 8.43 -9.28 -12.09
N PHE A 6 7.74 -10.20 -12.77
CA PHE A 6 6.95 -9.88 -13.96
C PHE A 6 5.71 -9.04 -13.63
N PHE A 7 5.01 -9.35 -12.55
CA PHE A 7 3.90 -8.54 -12.05
C PHE A 7 4.35 -7.13 -11.66
N TYR A 8 5.52 -7.02 -11.03
CA TYR A 8 6.15 -5.73 -10.76
C TYR A 8 6.37 -4.97 -12.06
N TYR A 9 7.13 -5.53 -13.01
CA TYR A 9 7.40 -4.93 -14.33
C TYR A 9 6.12 -4.44 -15.03
N SER A 10 5.06 -5.26 -14.98
CA SER A 10 3.75 -4.95 -15.56
C SER A 10 3.09 -3.75 -14.87
N SER A 11 3.23 -3.62 -13.55
CA SER A 11 2.73 -2.48 -12.78
C SER A 11 3.43 -1.16 -13.15
N TRP A 12 4.71 -1.20 -13.56
CA TRP A 12 5.39 -0.03 -14.12
C TRP A 12 4.82 0.39 -15.47
N HIS A 13 4.28 -0.56 -16.23
CA HIS A 13 3.64 -0.30 -17.51
C HIS A 13 2.32 0.47 -17.35
N ILE A 14 1.61 0.28 -16.22
CA ILE A 14 0.40 1.03 -15.86
C ILE A 14 0.73 2.52 -15.66
N ILE A 15 1.92 2.86 -15.15
CA ILE A 15 2.37 4.25 -14.96
C ILE A 15 2.98 4.83 -16.26
N SER A 16 2.74 4.20 -17.41
CA SER A 16 3.17 4.73 -18.70
C SER A 16 2.13 5.68 -19.31
N GLU A 17 2.62 6.60 -20.15
CA GLU A 17 1.78 7.53 -20.94
C GLU A 17 0.83 6.79 -21.91
N LYS A 18 1.07 5.49 -22.15
CA LYS A 18 0.21 4.64 -22.98
C LYS A 18 -1.03 4.16 -22.24
N PHE A 19 -1.00 4.13 -20.90
CA PHE A 19 -2.07 3.56 -20.08
C PHE A 19 -2.78 4.62 -19.24
N LEU A 20 -2.05 5.59 -18.70
CA LEU A 20 -2.63 6.74 -17.98
C LEU A 20 -2.41 8.03 -18.78
N PRO A 21 -3.43 8.91 -18.87
CA PRO A 21 -3.31 10.20 -19.54
C PRO A 21 -2.52 11.20 -18.67
N ILE A 22 -1.23 10.92 -18.45
CA ILE A 22 -0.33 11.69 -17.60
C ILE A 22 0.78 12.34 -18.41
N THR A 23 1.19 13.54 -18.00
CA THR A 23 2.39 14.21 -18.51
C THR A 23 3.66 13.52 -18.02
N LYS A 24 4.79 13.76 -18.71
CA LYS A 24 6.13 13.32 -18.24
C LYS A 24 6.42 13.68 -16.78
N LYS A 25 6.00 14.88 -16.34
CA LYS A 25 6.17 15.35 -14.96
C LYS A 25 5.33 14.54 -13.97
N GLN A 26 4.05 14.31 -14.28
CA GLN A 26 3.18 13.45 -13.49
C GLN A 26 3.71 12.02 -13.44
N LYS A 27 4.17 11.46 -14.58
CA LYS A 27 4.80 10.14 -14.64
C LYS A 27 5.99 10.02 -13.69
N LEU A 28 6.94 10.97 -13.74
CA LEU A 28 8.08 10.96 -12.83
C LEU A 28 7.64 11.01 -11.36
N LYS A 29 6.61 11.80 -11.06
CA LYS A 29 6.06 11.93 -9.71
C LYS A 29 5.41 10.62 -9.23
N ALA A 30 4.58 9.99 -10.05
CA ALA A 30 4.00 8.67 -9.77
C ALA A 30 5.08 7.61 -9.51
N LEU A 31 6.14 7.60 -10.32
CA LEU A 31 7.25 6.66 -10.15
C LEU A 31 8.01 6.87 -8.82
N LYS A 32 8.32 8.13 -8.48
CA LYS A 32 8.96 8.45 -7.20
C LYS A 32 8.11 8.02 -6.00
N TRP A 33 6.81 8.32 -6.06
CA TRP A 33 5.86 7.90 -5.04
C TRP A 33 5.81 6.38 -4.91
N PHE A 34 5.68 5.67 -6.04
CA PHE A 34 5.60 4.21 -6.07
C PHE A 34 6.86 3.55 -5.51
N ILE A 35 8.06 4.02 -5.91
CA ILE A 35 9.34 3.52 -5.37
C ILE A 35 9.41 3.71 -3.85
N LYS A 36 9.09 4.90 -3.36
CA LYS A 36 9.11 5.21 -1.93
C LYS A 36 8.18 4.27 -1.18
N ARG A 37 6.94 4.15 -1.63
CA ARG A 37 5.94 3.28 -1.01
C ARG A 37 6.37 1.81 -1.07
N HIS A 38 6.90 1.34 -2.19
CA HIS A 38 7.36 -0.03 -2.35
C HIS A 38 8.47 -0.40 -1.37
N PHE A 39 9.40 0.52 -1.15
CA PHE A 39 10.45 0.35 -0.15
C PHE A 39 9.87 0.22 1.26
N VAL A 40 8.92 1.09 1.63
CA VAL A 40 8.22 1.04 2.92
C VAL A 40 7.48 -0.29 3.11
N THR A 41 6.78 -0.78 2.09
CA THR A 41 6.11 -2.10 2.13
C THR A 41 7.08 -3.26 2.27
N THR A 42 8.24 -3.19 1.62
CA THR A 42 9.27 -4.22 1.77
C THR A 42 9.84 -4.25 3.19
N ILE A 43 10.04 -3.08 3.81
CA ILE A 43 10.45 -2.98 5.22
C ILE A 43 9.36 -3.58 6.12
N GLY A 44 8.10 -3.17 5.95
CA GLY A 44 7.00 -3.69 6.76
C GLY A 44 6.84 -5.21 6.65
N GLN A 45 6.99 -5.76 5.44
CA GLN A 45 6.93 -7.20 5.22
C GLN A 45 8.09 -7.94 5.92
N THR A 46 9.26 -7.31 5.97
CA THR A 46 10.42 -7.83 6.69
C THR A 46 10.20 -7.79 8.20
N GLU A 47 9.65 -6.68 8.70
CA GLU A 47 9.27 -6.50 10.11
C GLU A 47 8.26 -7.58 10.54
N GLU A 48 7.22 -7.83 9.74
CA GLU A 48 6.25 -8.91 10.00
C GLU A 48 6.93 -10.25 10.24
N ILE A 49 7.76 -10.67 9.28
CA ILE A 49 8.42 -11.98 9.29
C ILE A 49 9.33 -12.08 10.51
N TYR A 50 10.10 -11.02 10.77
CA TYR A 50 10.98 -10.95 11.93
C TYR A 50 10.20 -11.08 13.24
N TYR A 51 9.13 -10.30 13.41
CA TYR A 51 8.35 -10.31 14.64
C TYR A 51 7.61 -11.62 14.85
N ARG A 52 7.04 -12.23 13.80
CA ARG A 52 6.42 -13.57 13.88
C ARG A 52 7.42 -14.64 14.36
N GLN A 53 8.70 -14.50 14.01
CA GLN A 53 9.74 -15.48 14.40
C GLN A 53 10.34 -15.21 15.78
N LYS A 54 10.46 -13.94 16.19
CA LYS A 54 11.25 -13.54 17.36
C LYS A 54 10.42 -13.05 18.54
N MET A 55 9.17 -12.65 18.33
CA MET A 55 8.31 -12.10 19.38
C MET A 55 6.99 -12.88 19.48
N LYS A 56 6.60 -13.23 20.71
CA LYS A 56 5.28 -13.82 20.98
C LYS A 56 4.15 -12.78 20.95
N MET A 57 4.46 -11.53 21.25
CA MET A 57 3.49 -10.43 21.29
C MET A 57 4.16 -9.11 20.94
N LEU A 58 3.54 -8.35 20.02
CA LEU A 58 4.01 -7.05 19.58
C LEU A 58 3.39 -5.93 20.43
N PRO A 59 4.17 -4.91 20.84
CA PRO A 59 3.60 -3.67 21.37
C PRO A 59 2.66 -3.03 20.34
N ARG A 60 1.56 -2.42 20.83
CA ARG A 60 0.52 -1.79 20.00
C ARG A 60 1.08 -0.85 18.93
N ASP A 61 2.01 0.02 19.30
CA ASP A 61 2.56 1.02 18.38
C ASP A 61 3.40 0.36 17.27
N ARG A 62 4.08 -0.74 17.60
CA ARG A 62 4.85 -1.53 16.62
C ARG A 62 3.93 -2.31 15.68
N TYR A 63 2.84 -2.85 16.20
CA TYR A 63 1.81 -3.48 15.38
C TYR A 63 1.21 -2.50 14.36
N PHE A 64 0.85 -1.28 14.78
CA PHE A 64 0.34 -0.28 13.84
C PHE A 64 1.37 0.20 12.83
N GLN A 65 2.62 0.38 13.24
CA GLN A 65 3.71 0.73 12.34
C GLN A 65 3.94 -0.36 11.29
N GLU A 66 3.96 -1.62 11.71
CA GLU A 66 4.17 -2.79 10.84
C GLU A 66 3.02 -2.93 9.83
N ILE A 67 1.78 -2.73 10.27
CA ILE A 67 0.61 -2.72 9.40
C ILE A 67 0.69 -1.55 8.41
N SER A 68 0.83 -0.32 8.90
CA SER A 68 0.88 0.88 8.06
C SER A 68 2.01 0.82 7.02
N SER A 69 3.14 0.21 7.35
CA SER A 69 4.25 0.07 6.40
C SER A 69 3.94 -0.96 5.31
N ARG A 70 3.29 -2.09 5.63
CA ARG A 70 2.87 -3.12 4.64
C ARG A 70 1.71 -2.67 3.77
N ILE A 71 0.85 -1.81 4.29
CA ILE A 71 -0.47 -1.54 3.71
C ILE A 71 -0.53 -0.09 3.32
N SER A 72 -0.38 0.17 2.03
CA SER A 72 -0.64 1.50 1.49
C SER A 72 -0.72 1.50 -0.03
N ILE A 73 0.00 0.59 -0.69
CA ILE A 73 0.21 0.73 -2.14
C ILE A 73 -0.98 0.25 -2.95
N LEU A 74 -1.40 -1.01 -2.76
CA LEU A 74 -2.22 -1.68 -3.76
C LEU A 74 -3.71 -1.49 -3.54
N SER A 75 -4.17 -1.44 -2.28
CA SER A 75 -5.61 -1.47 -1.98
C SER A 75 -6.27 -0.10 -2.00
N PHE A 76 -5.59 0.94 -1.50
CA PHE A 76 -6.21 2.28 -1.34
C PHE A 76 -5.29 3.43 -1.75
N GLY A 77 -4.10 3.55 -1.16
CA GLY A 77 -3.20 4.70 -1.39
C GLY A 77 -2.75 4.85 -2.84
N GLY A 78 -2.36 3.77 -3.52
CA GLY A 78 -1.98 3.81 -4.94
C GLY A 78 -3.10 4.26 -5.86
N PRO A 79 -4.28 3.61 -5.84
CA PRO A 79 -5.42 4.06 -6.62
C PRO A 79 -5.80 5.52 -6.34
N LEU A 80 -5.90 5.93 -5.08
CA LEU A 80 -6.28 7.30 -4.70
C LEU A 80 -5.24 8.33 -5.17
N TYR A 81 -3.96 8.08 -4.90
CA TYR A 81 -2.88 8.99 -5.28
C TYR A 81 -2.78 9.14 -6.80
N LEU A 82 -2.80 8.02 -7.54
CA LEU A 82 -2.70 8.04 -9.00
C LEU A 82 -3.92 8.70 -9.65
N ALA A 83 -5.13 8.45 -9.13
CA ALA A 83 -6.35 9.12 -9.61
C ALA A 83 -6.28 10.63 -9.39
N GLY A 84 -5.91 11.08 -8.18
CA GLY A 84 -5.73 12.51 -7.90
C GLY A 84 -4.65 13.14 -8.79
N LEU A 85 -3.58 12.41 -9.06
CA LEU A 85 -2.47 12.89 -9.87
C LEU A 85 -2.90 13.09 -11.32
N VAL A 86 -3.64 12.14 -11.89
CA VAL A 86 -4.25 12.22 -13.23
C VAL A 86 -5.24 13.38 -13.29
N ALA A 87 -6.07 13.55 -12.26
CA ALA A 87 -7.04 14.64 -12.14
C ALA A 87 -6.41 16.04 -11.94
N GLY A 88 -5.07 16.13 -11.85
CA GLY A 88 -4.36 17.41 -11.74
C GLY A 88 -4.44 18.04 -10.34
N PHE A 89 -4.63 17.25 -9.29
CA PHE A 89 -4.72 17.77 -7.93
C PHE A 89 -3.41 18.39 -7.46
N SER A 90 -3.53 19.35 -6.54
CA SER A 90 -2.38 20.01 -5.91
C SER A 90 -1.56 19.02 -5.08
N GLU A 91 -0.29 19.36 -4.82
CA GLU A 91 0.59 18.54 -3.96
C GLU A 91 -0.06 18.26 -2.60
N LYS A 92 -0.64 19.29 -1.98
CA LYS A 92 -1.33 19.18 -0.70
C LYS A 92 -2.44 18.13 -0.74
N ASN A 93 -3.28 18.15 -1.78
CA ASN A 93 -4.39 17.20 -1.91
C ASN A 93 -3.89 15.79 -2.21
N LEU A 94 -2.77 15.66 -2.93
CA LEU A 94 -2.17 14.35 -3.19
C LEU A 94 -1.60 13.71 -1.92
N VAL A 95 -1.00 14.50 -1.03
CA VAL A 95 -0.57 14.05 0.30
C VAL A 95 -1.77 13.58 1.11
N LEU A 96 -2.87 14.36 1.12
CA LEU A 96 -4.08 13.97 1.85
C LEU A 96 -4.71 12.68 1.31
N LEU A 97 -4.70 12.46 -0.01
CA LEU A 97 -5.18 11.21 -0.62
C LEU A 97 -4.30 10.01 -0.26
N ASP A 98 -2.98 10.24 -0.17
CA ASP A 98 -2.01 9.23 0.25
C ASP A 98 -2.25 8.81 1.71
N GLU A 99 -2.42 9.79 2.60
CA GLU A 99 -2.75 9.58 4.03
C GLU A 99 -4.11 8.92 4.23
N LEU A 100 -5.13 9.34 3.46
CA LEU A 100 -6.44 8.70 3.46
C LEU A 100 -6.31 7.22 3.08
N GLY A 101 -5.49 6.92 2.08
CA GLY A 101 -5.19 5.54 1.69
C GLY A 101 -4.59 4.71 2.82
N ASP A 102 -3.69 5.29 3.61
CA ASP A 102 -3.09 4.63 4.76
C ASP A 102 -4.12 4.33 5.85
N PHE A 103 -4.99 5.29 6.18
CA PHE A 103 -6.04 5.09 7.17
C PHE A 103 -7.08 4.06 6.73
N MET A 104 -7.49 4.08 5.45
CA MET A 104 -8.40 3.07 4.90
C MET A 104 -7.76 1.68 4.91
N GLY A 105 -6.48 1.59 4.54
CA GLY A 105 -5.72 0.36 4.60
C GLY A 105 -5.62 -0.23 6.01
N LEU A 106 -5.34 0.63 6.99
CA LEU A 106 -5.32 0.26 8.40
C LEU A 106 -6.67 -0.29 8.86
N ALA A 107 -7.76 0.42 8.60
CA ALA A 107 -9.11 -0.01 8.97
C ALA A 107 -9.48 -1.35 8.32
N TYR A 108 -9.17 -1.52 7.04
CA TYR A 108 -9.39 -2.78 6.32
C TYR A 108 -8.65 -3.95 6.97
N HIS A 109 -7.39 -3.75 7.35
CA HIS A 109 -6.61 -4.81 7.99
C HIS A 109 -7.08 -5.14 9.39
N LEU A 110 -7.41 -4.15 10.21
CA LEU A 110 -7.97 -4.39 11.54
C LEU A 110 -9.26 -5.20 11.45
N LYS A 111 -10.13 -4.90 10.47
CA LYS A 111 -11.34 -5.68 10.25
C LYS A 111 -11.03 -7.10 9.78
N GLY A 112 -10.03 -7.28 8.92
CA GLY A 112 -9.56 -8.60 8.50
C GLY A 112 -9.04 -9.43 9.68
N ASP A 113 -8.26 -8.83 10.57
CA ASP A 113 -7.74 -9.49 11.77
C ASP A 113 -8.87 -9.83 12.75
N GLU A 114 -9.84 -8.93 12.94
CA GLU A 114 -11.04 -9.20 13.74
C GLU A 114 -11.80 -10.41 13.20
N LEU A 115 -12.07 -10.46 11.90
CA LEU A 115 -12.77 -11.57 11.24
C LEU A 115 -12.00 -12.89 11.35
N ASN A 116 -10.67 -12.85 11.28
CA ASN A 116 -9.84 -14.04 11.46
C ASN A 116 -9.85 -14.56 12.92
N LEU A 117 -9.99 -13.68 13.90
CA LEU A 117 -10.02 -14.04 15.33
C LEU A 117 -11.40 -14.42 15.82
N LEU A 118 -12.43 -13.75 15.31
CA LEU A 118 -13.82 -13.90 15.70
C LEU A 118 -14.65 -14.23 14.46
N PRO A 119 -14.54 -15.48 13.99
CA PRO A 119 -15.24 -15.86 12.79
C PRO A 119 -16.76 -15.81 12.98
N SER A 120 -17.42 -15.04 12.12
CA SER A 120 -18.87 -14.90 11.98
C SER A 120 -19.47 -15.82 10.91
N SER A 121 -18.65 -16.44 10.05
CA SER A 121 -19.08 -17.39 9.02
C SER A 121 -18.05 -18.51 8.76
N GLU A 122 -18.51 -19.76 8.62
CA GLU A 122 -17.62 -20.91 8.37
C GLU A 122 -16.74 -20.80 7.10
N LYS A 123 -17.08 -19.94 6.14
CA LYS A 123 -16.34 -19.79 4.87
C LYS A 123 -15.38 -18.61 4.84
N TRP A 124 -15.70 -17.55 5.56
CA TRP A 124 -14.96 -16.29 5.54
C TRP A 124 -15.17 -15.62 6.88
N GLY A 125 -14.18 -15.72 7.76
CA GLY A 125 -14.22 -15.05 9.07
C GLY A 125 -15.59 -15.16 9.70
#